data_AF-A0A7V9SBJ2-F1
#
_entry.id   AF-A0A7V9SBJ2-F1
#
_cell.length_a   1.000
_cell.length_b   1.000
_cell.length_c   1.000
_cell.angle_alpha   90.00
_cell.angle_beta   90.00
_cell.angle_gamma   90.00
#
_symmetry.space_group_name_H-M   'P 1'
#
loop_
_entity.id
_entity.type
_entity.pdbx_description
1 polymer ?
#
loop_
_entity_poly.entity_id
_entity_poly.type
_entity_poly.pdbx_seq_one_letter_code
_entity_poly.pdbx_strand_id
1 'polypeptide(L)'
;MEMLHEPEFWVAVGFLLVIALLVWKGVPGMVARMLDQRAAVISAELDEAKRLRAEAAALLADYQKRAAGAEAEARAIVDAATAEAAQFQKDSRIALEAQIQRRTLAAQDKIAQAEAAALNEIRSLAADHAVNAAQKLIAARLDDSRASSLIAESIKGVGEKLS
;
A
#
# COMPACT_ATOMS: atom_id res chain seq x y z
N MET A 1 -13.63 -108.55 26.03
CA MET A 1 -12.24 -108.08 25.83
C MET A 1 -11.80 -108.33 24.37
N GLU A 2 -12.59 -107.89 23.39
CA GLU A 2 -12.24 -108.00 21.95
C GLU A 2 -11.66 -106.70 21.37
N MET A 3 -11.96 -105.55 21.99
CA MET A 3 -11.52 -104.22 21.54
C MET A 3 -10.00 -104.02 21.55
N LEU A 4 -9.22 -104.82 22.29
CA LEU A 4 -7.77 -104.65 22.41
C LEU A 4 -6.97 -105.38 21.31
N HIS A 5 -7.62 -106.26 20.54
CA HIS A 5 -7.01 -107.00 19.42
C HIS A 5 -7.32 -106.37 18.05
N GLU A 6 -8.24 -105.41 18.00
CA GLU A 6 -8.53 -104.71 16.75
C GLU A 6 -7.46 -103.67 16.42
N PRO A 7 -6.93 -103.65 15.19
CA PRO A 7 -5.92 -102.68 14.79
C PRO A 7 -6.40 -101.23 14.93
N GLU A 8 -7.72 -101.00 14.83
CA GLU A 8 -8.36 -99.69 15.00
C GLU A 8 -8.12 -99.10 16.39
N PHE A 9 -8.09 -99.93 17.45
CA PHE A 9 -7.84 -99.46 18.81
C PHE A 9 -6.42 -98.91 18.98
N TRP A 10 -5.41 -99.63 18.47
CA TRP A 10 -4.02 -99.16 18.54
C TRP A 10 -3.76 -97.95 17.64
N VAL A 11 -4.46 -97.82 16.51
CA VAL A 11 -4.46 -96.61 15.68
C VAL A 11 -5.06 -95.42 16.44
N ALA A 12 -6.19 -95.60 17.13
CA ALA A 12 -6.81 -94.56 17.95
C ALA A 12 -5.91 -94.12 19.12
N VAL A 13 -5.24 -95.07 19.79
CA VAL A 13 -4.25 -94.78 20.84
C VAL A 13 -3.06 -94.00 20.28
N GLY A 14 -2.53 -94.40 19.12
CA GLY A 14 -1.45 -93.66 18.44
C GLY A 14 -1.85 -92.24 18.05
N PHE A 15 -3.06 -92.06 17.52
CA PHE A 15 -3.61 -90.74 17.19
C PHE A 15 -3.77 -89.84 18.41
N LEU A 16 -4.30 -90.39 19.51
CA LEU A 16 -4.43 -89.65 20.78
C LEU A 16 -3.07 -89.29 21.37
N LEU A 17 -2.06 -90.17 21.29
CA LEU A 17 -0.70 -89.86 21.72
C LEU A 17 -0.07 -88.74 20.89
N VAL A 18 -0.28 -88.71 19.57
CA VAL A 18 0.18 -87.62 18.71
C VAL A 18 -0.53 -86.31 19.05
N ILE A 19 -1.85 -86.31 19.24
CA ILE A 19 -2.58 -85.11 19.68
C ILE A 19 -2.10 -84.63 21.05
N ALA A 20 -1.95 -85.54 22.02
CA ALA A 20 -1.46 -85.21 23.35
C ALA A 20 -0.05 -84.60 23.29
N LEU A 21 0.83 -85.13 22.43
CA LEU A 21 2.16 -84.57 22.19
C LEU A 21 2.09 -83.17 21.57
N LEU A 22 1.22 -82.94 20.58
CA LEU A 22 1.05 -81.62 19.94
C LEU A 22 0.49 -80.58 20.91
N VAL A 23 -0.45 -80.97 21.75
CA VAL A 23 -1.02 -80.12 22.82
C VAL A 23 0.05 -79.84 23.87
N TRP A 24 0.80 -80.85 24.32
CA TRP A 24 1.88 -80.69 25.30
C TRP A 24 3.02 -79.81 24.77
N LYS A 25 3.35 -79.90 23.48
CA LYS A 25 4.31 -79.01 22.80
C LYS A 25 3.77 -77.59 22.57
N GLY A 26 2.48 -77.34 22.85
CA GLY A 26 1.86 -76.02 22.75
C GLY A 26 1.52 -75.56 21.33
N VAL A 27 1.42 -76.48 20.35
CA VAL A 27 1.14 -76.15 18.95
C VAL A 27 -0.17 -75.36 18.78
N PRO A 28 -1.30 -75.70 19.44
CA PRO A 28 -2.52 -74.91 19.33
C PRO A 28 -2.36 -73.46 19.80
N GLY A 29 -1.61 -73.24 20.88
CA GLY A 29 -1.33 -71.90 21.42
C GLY A 29 -0.43 -71.07 20.49
N MET A 30 0.51 -71.71 19.79
CA MET A 30 1.36 -71.05 18.80
C MET A 30 0.53 -70.56 17.60
N VAL A 31 -0.37 -71.40 17.07
CA VAL A 31 -1.25 -71.04 15.95
C VAL A 31 -2.21 -69.92 16.35
N ALA A 32 -2.82 -69.99 17.53
CA ALA A 32 -3.68 -68.93 18.05
C ALA A 32 -2.94 -67.60 18.15
N ARG A 33 -1.72 -67.58 18.74
CA ARG A 33 -0.90 -66.37 18.83
C ARG A 33 -0.53 -65.79 17.47
N MET A 34 -0.23 -66.63 16.47
CA MET A 34 0.07 -66.14 15.12
C MET A 34 -1.16 -65.50 14.45
N LEU A 35 -2.35 -66.05 14.68
CA LEU A 35 -3.61 -65.46 14.20
C LEU A 35 -3.91 -64.15 14.92
N ASP A 36 -3.77 -64.10 16.24
CA ASP A 36 -3.95 -62.88 17.04
C ASP A 36 -2.98 -61.78 16.63
N GLN A 37 -1.71 -62.13 16.40
CA GLN A 37 -0.70 -61.17 15.93
C GLN A 37 -1.07 -60.59 14.57
N ARG A 38 -1.54 -61.43 13.64
CA ARG A 38 -2.02 -60.96 12.32
C ARG A 38 -3.24 -60.06 12.46
N ALA A 39 -4.20 -60.43 13.30
CA ALA A 39 -5.38 -59.61 13.56
C ALA A 39 -5.02 -58.25 14.16
N ALA A 40 -4.07 -58.22 15.12
CA ALA A 40 -3.59 -57.00 15.73
C ALA A 40 -2.88 -56.08 14.71
N VAL A 41 -2.04 -56.63 13.83
CA VAL A 41 -1.37 -55.85 12.77
C VAL A 41 -2.41 -55.26 11.82
N ILE A 42 -3.36 -56.06 11.33
CA ILE A 42 -4.42 -55.58 10.43
C ILE A 42 -5.27 -54.50 11.12
N SER A 43 -5.63 -54.68 12.38
CA SER A 43 -6.37 -53.66 13.14
C SER A 43 -5.59 -52.35 13.24
N ALA A 44 -4.30 -52.43 13.55
CA ALA A 44 -3.44 -51.26 13.64
C ALA A 44 -3.31 -50.54 12.29
N GLU A 45 -3.14 -51.27 11.19
CA GLU A 45 -3.09 -50.70 9.84
C GLU A 45 -4.42 -50.04 9.45
N LEU A 46 -5.56 -50.66 9.78
CA LEU A 46 -6.88 -50.09 9.51
C LEU A 46 -7.14 -48.82 10.32
N ASP A 47 -6.72 -48.79 11.59
CA ASP A 47 -6.90 -47.62 12.44
C ASP A 47 -5.99 -46.48 12.02
N GLU A 48 -4.76 -46.78 11.60
CA GLU A 48 -3.86 -45.80 10.99
C GLU A 48 -4.42 -45.26 9.66
N ALA A 49 -4.97 -46.13 8.81
CA ALA A 49 -5.62 -45.69 7.57
C ALA A 49 -6.84 -44.78 7.83
N LYS A 50 -7.64 -45.08 8.85
CA LYS A 50 -8.74 -44.20 9.28
C LYS A 50 -8.22 -42.86 9.79
N ARG A 51 -7.16 -42.86 10.59
CA ARG A 51 -6.52 -41.63 11.11
C ARG A 51 -6.02 -40.76 9.96
N LEU A 52 -5.26 -41.34 9.04
CA LEU A 52 -4.75 -40.63 7.86
C LEU A 52 -5.87 -40.07 6.99
N ARG A 53 -6.96 -40.83 6.81
CA ARG A 53 -8.14 -40.34 6.08
C ARG A 53 -8.80 -39.16 6.79
N ALA A 54 -8.94 -39.22 8.11
CA ALA A 54 -9.50 -38.13 8.89
C ALA A 54 -8.63 -36.87 8.82
N GLU A 55 -7.31 -37.03 8.91
CA GLU A 55 -6.35 -35.94 8.77
C GLU A 55 -6.37 -35.32 7.37
N ALA A 56 -6.42 -36.14 6.31
CA ALA A 56 -6.55 -35.65 4.94
C ALA A 56 -7.87 -34.89 4.72
N ALA A 57 -8.97 -35.37 5.29
CA ALA A 57 -10.26 -34.69 5.21
C ALA A 57 -10.26 -33.35 5.97
N ALA A 58 -9.65 -33.31 7.16
CA ALA A 58 -9.49 -32.09 7.94
C ALA A 58 -8.61 -31.07 7.21
N LEU A 59 -7.50 -31.52 6.62
CA LEU A 59 -6.60 -30.69 5.84
C LEU A 59 -7.31 -30.12 4.60
N LEU A 60 -8.05 -30.94 3.87
CA LEU A 60 -8.83 -30.49 2.71
C LEU A 60 -9.85 -29.42 3.09
N ALA A 61 -10.56 -29.61 4.21
CA ALA A 61 -11.52 -28.62 4.71
C ALA A 61 -10.84 -27.29 5.09
N ASP A 62 -9.66 -27.34 5.73
CA ASP A 62 -8.88 -26.15 6.04
C ASP A 62 -8.44 -25.41 4.75
N TYR A 63 -7.89 -26.13 3.76
CA TYR A 63 -7.52 -25.52 2.48
C TYR A 63 -8.70 -24.90 1.75
N GLN A 64 -9.87 -25.55 1.73
CA GLN A 64 -11.07 -24.99 1.13
C GLN A 64 -11.51 -23.70 1.84
N LYS A 65 -11.49 -23.70 3.18
CA LYS A 65 -11.80 -22.49 3.97
C LYS A 65 -10.81 -21.37 3.71
N ARG A 66 -9.51 -21.68 3.64
CA ARG A 66 -8.45 -20.72 3.34
C ARG A 66 -8.56 -20.17 1.93
N ALA A 67 -8.89 -21.00 0.94
CA ALA A 67 -9.11 -20.57 -0.44
C ALA A 67 -10.30 -19.61 -0.55
N ALA A 68 -11.43 -19.94 0.09
CA ALA A 68 -12.61 -19.07 0.13
C ALA A 68 -12.31 -17.74 0.86
N GLY A 69 -11.55 -17.79 1.96
CA GLY A 69 -11.09 -16.61 2.68
C GLY A 69 -10.17 -15.71 1.84
N ALA A 70 -9.23 -16.32 1.12
CA ALA A 70 -8.28 -15.60 0.26
C ALA A 70 -8.97 -14.86 -0.89
N GLU A 71 -10.01 -15.46 -1.51
CA GLU A 71 -10.77 -14.77 -2.56
C GLU A 71 -11.54 -13.56 -2.00
N ALA A 72 -12.16 -13.71 -0.82
CA ALA A 72 -12.85 -12.60 -0.16
C ALA A 72 -11.88 -11.47 0.24
N GLU A 73 -10.71 -11.82 0.78
CA GLU A 73 -9.67 -10.86 1.13
C GLU A 73 -9.11 -10.13 -0.10
N ALA A 74 -8.85 -10.85 -1.19
CA ALA A 74 -8.41 -10.25 -2.44
C ALA A 74 -9.44 -9.25 -3.00
N ARG A 75 -10.73 -9.59 -2.96
CA ARG A 75 -11.82 -8.67 -3.36
C ARG A 75 -11.85 -7.45 -2.45
N ALA A 76 -11.76 -7.63 -1.14
CA ALA A 76 -11.73 -6.53 -0.18
C ALA A 76 -10.53 -5.59 -0.40
N ILE A 77 -9.35 -6.13 -0.74
CA ILE A 77 -8.17 -5.32 -1.09
C ILE A 77 -8.43 -4.49 -2.35
N VAL A 78 -8.99 -5.08 -3.40
CA VAL A 78 -9.28 -4.37 -4.65
C VAL A 78 -10.33 -3.28 -4.45
N ASP A 79 -11.38 -3.57 -3.68
CA ASP A 79 -12.44 -2.61 -3.38
C ASP A 79 -11.90 -1.44 -2.55
N ALA A 80 -11.08 -1.72 -1.53
CA ALA A 80 -10.42 -0.71 -0.71
C ALA A 80 -9.49 0.17 -1.55
N ALA A 81 -8.64 -0.43 -2.40
CA ALA A 81 -7.73 0.29 -3.28
C ALA A 81 -8.48 1.18 -4.28
N THR A 82 -9.61 0.71 -4.81
CA THR A 82 -10.45 1.49 -5.73
C THR A 82 -11.10 2.67 -5.03
N ALA A 83 -11.62 2.45 -3.82
CA ALA A 83 -12.20 3.53 -3.01
C ALA A 83 -11.14 4.58 -2.62
N GLU A 84 -9.95 4.14 -2.21
CA GLU A 84 -8.83 5.02 -1.88
C GLU A 84 -8.36 5.82 -3.11
N ALA A 85 -8.22 5.17 -4.27
CA ALA A 85 -7.86 5.84 -5.52
C ALA A 85 -8.89 6.92 -5.91
N ALA A 86 -10.18 6.64 -5.74
CA ALA A 86 -11.24 7.60 -6.02
C ALA A 86 -11.19 8.82 -5.08
N GLN A 87 -10.93 8.61 -3.78
CA GLN A 87 -10.75 9.70 -2.83
C GLN A 87 -9.48 10.50 -3.14
N PHE A 88 -8.37 9.82 -3.39
CA PHE A 88 -7.11 10.47 -3.75
C PHE A 88 -7.25 11.32 -5.02
N GLN A 89 -7.97 10.83 -6.03
CA GLN A 89 -8.23 11.59 -7.24
C GLN A 89 -9.06 12.85 -6.97
N LYS A 90 -10.10 12.74 -6.13
CA LYS A 90 -10.94 13.87 -5.73
C LYS A 90 -10.13 14.92 -4.97
N ASP A 91 -9.37 14.51 -3.98
CA ASP A 91 -8.54 15.41 -3.16
C ASP A 91 -7.44 16.06 -3.99
N SER A 92 -6.78 15.28 -4.85
CA SER A 92 -5.77 15.79 -5.79
C SER A 92 -6.36 16.83 -6.74
N ARG A 93 -7.59 16.63 -7.23
CA ARG A 93 -8.27 17.61 -8.09
C ARG A 93 -8.56 18.91 -7.35
N ILE A 94 -9.08 18.84 -6.12
CA ILE A 94 -9.33 20.01 -5.28
C ILE A 94 -8.02 20.77 -5.00
N ALA A 95 -6.96 20.05 -4.62
CA ALA A 95 -5.67 20.63 -4.35
C ALA A 95 -5.05 21.31 -5.59
N LEU A 96 -5.18 20.68 -6.76
CA LEU A 96 -4.71 21.21 -8.03
C LEU A 96 -5.48 22.47 -8.42
N GLU A 97 -6.81 22.47 -8.28
CA GLU A 97 -7.64 23.63 -8.58
C GLU A 97 -7.29 24.82 -7.67
N ALA A 98 -7.11 24.57 -6.37
CA ALA A 98 -6.63 25.59 -5.44
C ALA A 98 -5.22 26.11 -5.81
N GLN A 99 -4.33 25.22 -6.26
CA GLN A 99 -2.99 25.62 -6.71
C GLN A 99 -3.05 26.49 -7.97
N ILE A 100 -3.89 26.14 -8.94
CA ILE A 100 -4.10 26.92 -10.16
C ILE A 100 -4.64 28.29 -9.81
N GLN A 101 -5.68 28.38 -8.97
CA GLN A 101 -6.25 29.66 -8.53
C GLN A 101 -5.20 30.56 -7.88
N ARG A 102 -4.39 30.03 -6.94
CA ARG A 102 -3.30 30.78 -6.31
C ARG A 102 -2.25 31.26 -7.32
N ARG A 103 -1.89 30.42 -8.30
CA ARG A 103 -0.93 30.79 -9.35
C ARG A 103 -1.49 31.87 -10.26
N THR A 104 -2.77 31.81 -10.60
CA THR A 104 -3.45 32.84 -11.39
C THR A 104 -3.45 34.17 -10.65
N LEU A 105 -3.82 34.18 -9.37
CA LEU A 105 -3.79 35.40 -8.55
C LEU A 105 -2.37 35.98 -8.48
N ALA A 106 -1.37 35.16 -8.20
CA ALA A 106 0.03 35.62 -8.16
C ALA A 106 0.53 36.15 -9.50
N ALA A 107 0.05 35.61 -10.63
CA ALA A 107 0.36 36.14 -11.96
C ALA A 107 -0.33 37.48 -12.21
N GLN A 108 -1.60 37.61 -11.83
CA GLN A 108 -2.35 38.87 -11.93
C GLN A 108 -1.71 39.97 -11.08
N ASP A 109 -1.30 39.66 -9.84
CA ASP A 109 -0.61 40.61 -8.96
C ASP A 109 0.72 41.07 -9.57
N LYS A 110 1.49 40.16 -10.18
CA LYS A 110 2.73 40.49 -10.89
C LYS A 110 2.49 41.39 -12.10
N ILE A 111 1.43 41.13 -12.86
CA ILE A 111 1.05 41.98 -14.00
C ILE A 111 0.69 43.38 -13.50
N ALA A 112 -0.14 43.50 -12.48
CA ALA A 112 -0.53 44.78 -11.90
C ALA A 112 0.69 45.58 -11.36
N GLN A 113 1.63 44.89 -10.71
CA GLN A 113 2.89 45.49 -10.26
C GLN A 113 3.74 46.00 -11.43
N ALA A 114 3.86 45.20 -12.51
CA ALA A 114 4.61 45.59 -13.70
C ALA A 114 3.95 46.79 -14.43
N GLU A 115 2.62 46.80 -14.53
CA GLU A 115 1.86 47.92 -15.10
C GLU A 115 2.07 49.21 -14.30
N ALA A 116 1.99 49.13 -12.97
CA ALA A 116 2.24 50.28 -12.09
C ALA A 116 3.68 50.80 -12.23
N ALA A 117 4.66 49.90 -12.32
CA ALA A 117 6.06 50.26 -12.54
C ALA A 117 6.26 50.95 -13.90
N ALA A 118 5.71 50.40 -14.98
CA ALA A 118 5.78 50.98 -16.31
C ALA A 118 5.12 52.36 -16.39
N LEU A 119 3.96 52.54 -15.74
CA LEU A 119 3.29 53.85 -15.65
C LEU A 119 4.15 54.89 -14.93
N ASN A 120 4.81 54.50 -13.83
CA ASN A 120 5.71 55.39 -13.11
C ASN A 120 6.95 55.74 -13.93
N GLU A 121 7.51 54.77 -14.68
CA GLU A 121 8.63 55.00 -15.57
C GLU A 121 8.28 55.99 -16.70
N ILE A 122 7.12 55.82 -17.35
CA ILE A 122 6.63 56.78 -18.37
C ILE A 122 6.46 58.18 -17.79
N ARG A 123 5.91 58.29 -16.57
CA ARG A 123 5.76 59.59 -15.89
C ARG A 123 7.10 60.25 -15.60
N SER A 124 8.10 59.48 -15.15
CA SER A 124 9.45 59.99 -14.92
C SER A 124 10.06 60.48 -16.22
N LEU A 125 10.02 59.68 -17.28
CA LEU A 125 10.54 60.05 -18.60
C LEU A 125 9.87 61.31 -19.15
N ALA A 126 8.55 61.42 -19.01
CA ALA A 126 7.81 62.61 -19.42
C ALA A 126 8.22 63.86 -18.63
N ALA A 127 8.40 63.73 -17.30
CA ALA A 127 8.88 64.82 -16.45
C ALA A 127 10.29 65.25 -16.84
N ASP A 128 11.20 64.29 -17.06
CA ASP A 128 12.57 64.55 -17.48
C ASP A 128 12.63 65.25 -18.85
N HIS A 129 11.81 64.79 -19.81
CA HIS A 129 11.70 65.45 -21.11
C HIS A 129 11.11 66.86 -21.02
N ALA A 130 10.11 67.08 -20.17
CA ALA A 130 9.52 68.39 -19.95
C ALA A 130 10.51 69.37 -19.31
N VAL A 131 11.26 68.94 -18.29
CA VAL A 131 12.32 69.74 -17.64
C VAL A 131 13.42 70.07 -18.64
N ASN A 132 13.89 69.10 -19.42
CA ASN A 132 14.90 69.34 -20.46
C ASN A 132 14.41 70.32 -21.54
N ALA A 133 13.15 70.21 -21.98
CA ALA A 133 12.56 71.14 -22.94
C ALA A 133 12.44 72.56 -22.36
N ALA A 134 11.99 72.68 -21.11
CA ALA A 134 11.93 73.96 -20.39
C ALA A 134 13.31 74.59 -20.25
N GLN A 135 14.33 73.82 -19.88
CA GLN A 135 15.72 74.30 -19.77
C GLN A 135 16.24 74.82 -21.11
N LYS A 136 16.00 74.10 -22.21
CA LYS A 136 16.36 74.54 -23.57
C LYS A 136 15.63 75.83 -23.96
N LEU A 137 14.34 75.93 -23.65
CA LEU A 137 13.54 77.13 -23.94
C LEU A 137 14.03 78.35 -23.14
N ILE A 138 14.33 78.16 -21.85
CA ILE A 138 14.90 79.20 -20.98
C ILE A 138 16.24 79.66 -21.54
N ALA A 139 17.15 78.73 -21.85
CA ALA A 139 18.46 79.05 -22.42
C ALA A 139 18.36 79.82 -23.75
N ALA A 140 17.41 79.46 -24.62
CA ALA A 140 17.18 80.15 -25.89
C ALA A 140 16.54 81.54 -25.73
N ARG A 141 15.83 81.78 -24.61
CA ARG A 141 15.13 83.05 -24.34
C ARG A 141 15.91 83.95 -23.39
N LEU A 142 16.97 83.50 -22.73
CA LEU A 142 17.73 84.30 -21.78
C LEU A 142 18.59 85.33 -22.52
N ASP A 143 18.35 86.61 -22.28
CA ASP A 143 19.25 87.71 -22.66
C ASP A 143 19.84 88.35 -21.39
N ASP A 144 20.94 89.10 -21.51
CA ASP A 144 21.65 89.70 -20.37
C ASP A 144 20.74 90.63 -19.53
N SER A 145 19.75 91.25 -20.17
CA SER A 145 18.76 92.11 -19.54
C SER A 145 17.82 91.32 -18.61
N ARG A 146 17.23 90.22 -19.11
CA ARG A 146 16.33 89.34 -18.34
C ARG A 146 17.07 88.54 -17.27
N ALA A 147 18.32 88.15 -17.53
CA ALA A 147 19.16 87.53 -16.51
C ALA A 147 19.38 88.49 -15.32
N SER A 148 19.69 89.75 -15.61
CA SER A 148 19.89 90.78 -14.59
C SER A 148 18.61 91.08 -13.80
N SER A 149 17.43 91.11 -14.44
CA SER A 149 16.16 91.32 -13.74
C SER A 149 15.78 90.15 -12.84
N LEU A 150 16.00 88.90 -13.27
CA LEU A 150 15.75 87.70 -12.47
C LEU A 150 16.66 87.63 -11.24
N ILE A 151 17.91 88.09 -11.35
CA ILE A 151 18.83 88.18 -10.20
C ILE A 151 18.31 89.21 -9.18
N ALA A 152 17.91 90.40 -9.65
CA ALA A 152 17.35 91.43 -8.78
C ALA A 152 16.06 90.98 -8.08
N GLU A 153 15.18 90.27 -8.79
CA GLU A 153 13.94 89.70 -8.25
C GLU A 153 14.20 88.57 -7.24
N SER A 154 15.19 87.70 -7.51
CA SER A 154 15.60 86.64 -6.57
C SER A 154 16.19 87.21 -5.28
N ILE A 155 17.01 88.27 -5.37
CA ILE A 155 17.56 88.99 -4.20
C ILE A 155 16.42 89.60 -3.38
N LYS A 156 15.42 90.19 -4.03
CA LYS A 156 14.24 90.76 -3.35
C LYS A 156 13.41 89.68 -2.65
N GLY A 157 13.15 88.54 -3.31
CA GLY A 157 12.37 87.44 -2.74
C GLY A 157 13.06 86.71 -1.58
N VAL A 158 14.40 86.67 -1.56
CA VAL A 158 15.17 86.20 -0.40
C VAL A 158 15.11 87.21 0.74
N GLY A 159 15.13 88.51 0.43
CA GLY A 159 14.93 89.58 1.41
C GLY A 159 13.57 89.52 2.11
N GLU A 160 12.48 89.25 1.37
CA GLU A 160 11.11 89.14 1.91
C GLU A 160 10.85 87.86 2.73
N LYS A 161 11.65 86.78 2.53
CA LYS A 161 11.55 85.54 3.34
C LYS A 161 12.42 85.57 4.61
N LEU A 162 13.36 86.51 4.69
CA LEU A 162 14.27 86.70 5.82
C LEU A 162 13.90 87.90 6.70
N SER A 163 12.93 88.72 6.28
CA SER A 163 12.21 89.71 7.11
C SER A 163 10.93 89.11 7.69
#